data_AF-A0AAP0S5M8-F1
#
_entry.id   AF-A0AAP0S5M8-F1
#
_cell.length_a   1.000
_cell.length_b   1.000
_cell.length_c   1.000
_cell.angle_alpha   90.00
_cell.angle_beta   90.00
_cell.angle_gamma   90.00
#
_symmetry.space_group_name_H-M   'P 1'
#
loop_
_entity.id
_entity.type
_entity.pdbx_description
1 polymer ?
#
loop_
_entity_poly.entity_id
_entity_poly.type
_entity_poly.pdbx_seq_one_letter_code
_entity_poly.pdbx_strand_id
1 'polypeptide(L)'
;MDMPGVSKEQVMVLEEQNILIIRGKSEKELEEEEEEEESGKRYSSRIDLPPNLYKIDQIKAEMKNCVLKVLVPKVKEEERKDAFQVK
;
A
#
# COMPACT_ATOMS: atom_id res chain seq x y z
N MET A 1 -8.13 -2.83 -0.14
CA MET A 1 -7.73 -3.91 -1.05
C MET A 1 -8.09 -5.22 -0.39
N ASP A 2 -8.96 -5.99 -1.02
CA ASP A 2 -9.39 -7.30 -0.51
C ASP A 2 -8.28 -8.33 -0.72
N MET A 3 -7.84 -8.95 0.37
CA MET A 3 -6.76 -9.93 0.44
C MET A 3 -7.19 -11.16 1.25
N PRO A 4 -8.19 -11.92 0.78
CA PRO A 4 -8.61 -13.15 1.45
C PRO A 4 -7.46 -14.15 1.55
N GLY A 5 -7.32 -14.77 2.73
CA GLY A 5 -6.26 -15.77 2.99
C GLY A 5 -4.86 -15.19 3.20
N VAL A 6 -4.72 -13.87 3.36
CA VAL A 6 -3.47 -13.20 3.69
C VAL A 6 -3.52 -12.70 5.13
N SER A 7 -2.59 -13.15 5.95
CA SER A 7 -2.43 -12.68 7.32
C SER A 7 -1.71 -11.32 7.36
N LYS A 8 -1.93 -10.53 8.42
CA LYS A 8 -1.31 -9.19 8.58
C LYS A 8 0.22 -9.23 8.49
N GLU A 9 0.83 -10.33 8.92
CA GLU A 9 2.28 -10.55 8.96
C GLU A 9 2.85 -10.82 7.55
N GLN A 10 1.99 -11.22 6.61
CA GLN A 10 2.34 -11.51 5.23
C GLN A 10 2.03 -10.34 4.29
N VAL A 11 1.62 -9.18 4.83
CA VAL A 11 1.44 -7.94 4.07
C VAL A 11 2.64 -7.04 4.27
N MET A 12 3.17 -6.55 3.16
CA MET A 12 4.26 -5.57 3.12
C MET A 12 3.75 -4.30 2.44
N VAL A 13 3.90 -3.17 3.11
CA VAL A 13 3.60 -1.84 2.56
C VAL A 13 4.89 -1.03 2.59
N LEU A 14 5.32 -0.56 1.43
CA LEU A 14 6.59 0.14 1.21
C LEU A 14 6.33 1.42 0.43
N GLU A 15 7.21 2.39 0.58
CA GLU A 15 7.27 3.56 -0.28
C GLU A 15 8.64 3.63 -0.95
N GLU A 16 8.64 3.83 -2.26
CA GLU A 16 9.85 3.97 -3.07
C GLU A 16 9.62 5.05 -4.14
N GLN A 17 10.40 6.13 -4.12
CA GLN A 17 10.36 7.20 -5.13
C GLN A 17 8.97 7.82 -5.37
N ASN A 18 8.19 8.04 -4.30
CA ASN A 18 6.80 8.49 -4.34
C ASN A 18 5.81 7.44 -4.88
N ILE A 19 6.19 6.16 -4.88
CA ILE A 19 5.32 5.06 -5.25
C ILE A 19 5.05 4.22 -4.00
N LEU A 20 3.78 4.10 -3.63
CA LEU A 20 3.37 3.17 -2.59
C LEU A 20 3.23 1.77 -3.18
N ILE A 21 4.03 0.84 -2.68
CA ILE A 21 4.07 -0.55 -3.10
C ILE A 21 3.43 -1.40 -2.02
N ILE A 22 2.41 -2.17 -2.40
CA ILE A 22 1.67 -3.08 -1.52
C ILE A 22 1.89 -4.49 -2.04
N ARG A 23 2.35 -5.40 -1.17
CA ARG A 23 2.52 -6.83 -1.47
C ARG A 23 1.84 -7.67 -0.41
N GLY A 24 1.26 -8.80 -0.83
CA GLY A 24 0.65 -9.78 0.06
C GLY A 24 0.81 -11.18 -0.51
N LYS A 25 1.08 -12.16 0.35
CA LYS A 25 1.13 -13.59 -0.01
C LYS A 25 0.21 -14.36 0.93
N SER A 26 -0.53 -15.34 0.40
CA SER A 26 -1.39 -16.18 1.22
C SER A 26 -0.59 -17.29 1.91
N GLU A 27 -1.06 -17.77 3.06
CA GLU A 27 -0.41 -18.82 3.87
C GLU A 27 -0.21 -20.14 3.11
N LYS A 28 -1.14 -20.50 2.23
CA LYS A 28 -1.02 -21.68 1.34
C LYS A 28 0.26 -21.68 0.49
N GLU A 29 0.74 -20.50 0.10
CA GLU A 29 2.01 -20.38 -0.64
C GLU A 29 3.27 -20.65 0.21
N LEU A 30 3.19 -20.67 1.54
CA LEU A 30 4.32 -20.99 2.41
C LEU A 30 4.43 -22.50 2.70
N GLU A 31 3.32 -23.23 2.63
CA GLU A 31 3.26 -24.67 2.93
C GLU A 31 3.39 -25.54 1.67
N GLU A 32 3.08 -25.02 0.49
CA GLU A 32 3.00 -25.79 -0.76
C GLU A 32 4.14 -25.41 -1.72
N GLU A 33 5.37 -25.91 -1.46
CA GLU A 33 6.38 -26.11 -2.51
C GLU A 33 6.18 -27.46 -3.25
N GLU A 34 5.23 -28.32 -2.82
CA GLU A 34 5.18 -29.73 -3.26
C GLU A 34 3.93 -30.19 -4.05
N GLU A 35 2.81 -29.46 -4.17
CA GLU A 35 1.67 -29.94 -4.97
C GLU A 35 1.00 -28.84 -5.84
N GLU A 36 0.81 -29.15 -7.13
CA GLU A 36 0.52 -28.23 -8.25
C GLU A 36 -0.95 -27.75 -8.38
N GLU A 37 -1.83 -27.92 -7.39
CA GLU A 37 -3.28 -27.84 -7.64
C GLU A 37 -4.00 -26.56 -7.12
N GLU A 38 -3.39 -25.71 -6.28
CA GLU A 38 -3.99 -24.41 -5.92
C GLU A 38 -2.92 -23.34 -5.61
N SER A 39 -2.19 -22.87 -6.64
CA SER A 39 -1.16 -21.83 -6.49
C SER A 39 -1.63 -20.68 -5.61
N GLY A 40 -1.01 -20.51 -4.43
CA GLY A 40 -1.40 -19.49 -3.47
C GLY A 40 -1.52 -18.10 -4.10
N LYS A 41 -2.55 -17.35 -3.70
CA LYS A 41 -2.84 -16.02 -4.24
C LYS A 41 -1.76 -15.04 -3.81
N ARG A 42 -1.12 -14.41 -4.80
CA ARG A 42 -0.20 -13.29 -4.63
C ARG A 42 -0.91 -11.98 -4.96
N TYR A 43 -0.78 -11.00 -4.09
CA TYR A 43 -1.33 -9.65 -4.24
C TYR A 43 -0.18 -8.66 -4.42
N SER A 44 -0.28 -7.82 -5.44
CA SER A 44 0.68 -6.75 -5.71
C SER A 44 -0.05 -5.55 -6.25
N SER A 45 0.21 -4.37 -5.69
CA SER A 45 -0.33 -3.11 -6.17
C SER A 45 0.75 -2.02 -6.05
N ARG A 46 0.74 -1.11 -7.02
CA ARG A 46 1.60 0.07 -7.06
C ARG A 46 0.72 1.28 -7.24
N ILE A 47 0.90 2.28 -6.39
CA ILE A 47 0.10 3.51 -6.39
C ILE A 47 1.07 4.68 -6.42
N ASP A 48 1.07 5.45 -7.51
CA ASP A 48 1.80 6.70 -7.60
C ASP A 48 1.17 7.74 -6.65
N LEU A 49 2.01 8.32 -5.80
CA LEU A 49 1.67 9.40 -4.88
C LEU A 49 2.36 10.68 -5.35
N PRO A 50 1.70 11.53 -6.13
CA PRO A 50 2.31 12.76 -6.63
C PRO A 50 3.00 13.57 -5.52
N PRO A 51 4.22 14.07 -5.78
CA PRO A 51 4.97 14.85 -4.80
C PRO A 51 4.17 16.11 -4.41
N ASN A 52 4.30 16.53 -3.15
CA ASN A 52 3.65 17.72 -2.58
C ASN A 52 2.10 17.65 -2.47
N LEU A 53 1.44 16.56 -2.89
CA LEU A 53 0.00 16.36 -2.69
C LEU A 53 -0.34 15.53 -1.46
N TYR A 54 0.57 14.66 -1.03
CA TYR A 54 0.34 13.70 0.05
C TYR A 54 1.45 13.79 1.11
N LYS A 55 1.06 13.60 2.37
CA LYS A 55 1.99 13.52 3.51
C LYS A 55 2.49 12.08 3.63
N ILE A 56 3.55 11.77 2.88
CA ILE A 56 4.11 10.41 2.76
C ILE A 56 4.52 9.83 4.12
N ASP A 57 5.14 10.65 4.97
CA ASP A 57 5.54 10.29 6.35
C ASP A 57 4.36 9.89 7.25
N GLN A 58 3.13 10.31 6.91
CA GLN A 58 1.94 10.05 7.73
C GLN A 58 1.03 8.96 7.15
N ILE A 59 1.53 8.16 6.20
CA ILE A 59 0.78 7.03 5.66
C ILE A 59 0.59 5.98 6.76
N LYS A 60 -0.64 5.46 6.85
CA LYS A 60 -1.00 4.38 7.78
C LYS A 60 -1.64 3.23 7.04
N ALA A 61 -1.38 2.00 7.49
CA ALA A 61 -1.99 0.80 6.95
C ALA A 61 -2.57 -0.06 8.09
N GLU A 62 -3.74 -0.65 7.86
CA GLU A 62 -4.42 -1.57 8.78
C GLU A 62 -5.00 -2.75 7.99
N MET A 63 -4.80 -3.97 8.47
CA MET A 63 -5.47 -5.17 7.96
C MET A 63 -6.66 -5.50 8.86
N LYS A 64 -7.87 -5.53 8.32
CA LYS A 64 -9.09 -5.89 9.05
C LYS A 64 -10.06 -6.68 8.19
N ASN A 65 -10.55 -7.82 8.69
CA ASN A 65 -11.48 -8.71 7.99
C ASN A 65 -10.98 -9.10 6.57
N CYS A 66 -9.70 -9.46 6.46
CA CYS A 66 -9.03 -9.76 5.18
C CYS A 66 -9.01 -8.59 4.17
N VAL A 67 -9.22 -7.35 4.64
CA VAL A 67 -9.13 -6.15 3.81
C VAL A 67 -8.01 -5.26 4.32
N LEU A 68 -7.04 -4.99 3.44
CA LEU A 68 -6.02 -3.98 3.70
C LEU A 68 -6.59 -2.59 3.44
N LYS A 69 -6.61 -1.76 4.48
CA LYS A 69 -6.96 -0.34 4.42
C LYS A 69 -5.69 0.48 4.52
N VAL A 70 -5.50 1.37 3.56
CA VAL A 70 -4.39 2.33 3.55
C VAL A 70 -4.96 3.73 3.61
N LEU A 71 -4.47 4.53 4.54
CA LEU A 71 -4.81 5.93 4.71
C LEU A 71 -3.62 6.77 4.29
N VAL A 72 -3.83 7.59 3.25
CA VAL A 72 -2.81 8.51 2.71
C VAL A 72 -3.29 9.95 2.91
N PRO A 73 -2.75 10.69 3.89
CA PRO A 73 -3.20 12.06 4.16
C PRO A 73 -2.79 13.01 3.03
N LYS A 74 -3.66 13.96 2.70
CA LYS A 74 -3.38 15.04 1.74
C LYS A 74 -2.69 16.22 2.41
N VAL A 75 -1.81 16.90 1.68
CA VAL A 75 -1.25 18.20 2.05
C VAL A 75 -2.35 19.26 1.90
N LYS A 76 -2.51 20.15 2.88
CA LYS A 76 -3.48 21.25 2.79
C LYS A 76 -3.00 22.29 1.77
N GLU A 77 -3.93 22.96 1.08
CA GLU A 77 -3.57 23.95 0.05
C GLU A 77 -2.73 25.11 0.58
N GLU A 78 -2.90 25.51 1.85
CA GLU A 78 -2.07 26.53 2.51
C GLU A 78 -0.58 26.14 2.68
N GLU A 79 -0.24 24.85 2.59
CA GLU A 79 1.16 24.37 2.64
C GLU A 79 1.80 24.25 1.25
N ARG A 80 1.06 24.54 0.17
CA ARG A 80 1.63 24.53 -1.19
C ARG A 80 2.49 25.78 -1.41
N LYS A 81 3.79 25.57 -1.60
CA LYS A 81 4.80 26.63 -1.83
C LYS A 81 4.71 27.32 -3.20
N ASP A 82 3.69 27.02 -4.01
CA ASP A 82 3.56 27.52 -5.39
C ASP A 82 2.81 28.85 -5.52
N ALA A 83 2.40 29.48 -4.42
CA ALA A 83 1.72 30.78 -4.45
C ALA A 83 2.75 31.94 -4.37
N PHE A 84 3.27 32.36 -5.52
CA PHE A 84 3.93 33.66 -5.64
C PHE A 84 2.91 34.72 -6.08
N GLN A 85 2.61 35.69 -5.22
CA GLN A 85 1.91 36.91 -5.63
C GLN A 85 2.89 37.78 -6.41
N VAL A 86 2.67 37.91 -7.73
CA VAL A 86 3.37 38.91 -8.54
C VAL A 86 2.82 40.28 -8.14
N LYS A 87 3.70 41.19 -7.74
CA LYS A 87 3.41 42.61 -7.49
C LYS A 87 3.66 43.43 -8.75
#